data_AF-A0A1Q7H2E9-F1
#
_entry.id   AF-A0A1Q7H2E9-F1
#
_cell.length_a   1.000
_cell.length_b   1.000
_cell.length_c   1.000
_cell.angle_alpha   90.00
_cell.angle_beta   90.00
_cell.angle_gamma   90.00
#
_symmetry.space_group_name_H-M   'P 1'
#
loop_
_entity.id
_entity.type
_entity.pdbx_description
1 polymer ?
#
loop_
_entity_poly.entity_id
_entity_poly.type
_entity_poly.pdbx_seq_one_letter_code
_entity_poly.pdbx_strand_id
1 'polypeptide(L)'
;MTHEIAKAGLFNAWALVMLGRVVQGLAEMRGIVAELRVEWRQFVPHLLGILADALAAADRPSEALAAIEEALSDQHTGGSYYKAELLRLKGALLESRTAAQSCLEKALARRTFAASALARAQGHGHHRASVDGGGQRARSETASRADLRVVYRGFRYARFAGRKKALGMNLRGQL
;
A
#
# COMPACT_ATOMS: atom_id res chain seq x y z
N MET A 1 -5.11 -32.96 -9.25
CA MET A 1 -4.72 -32.68 -7.85
C MET A 1 -6.02 -32.65 -7.03
N THR A 2 -6.11 -33.17 -5.80
CA THR A 2 -7.36 -33.03 -5.05
C THR A 2 -7.56 -31.56 -4.67
N HIS A 3 -8.77 -31.03 -4.83
CA HIS A 3 -9.11 -29.61 -4.66
C HIS A 3 -8.69 -29.00 -3.31
N GLU A 4 -8.62 -29.81 -2.24
CA GLU A 4 -8.12 -29.36 -0.94
C GLU A 4 -6.62 -29.01 -0.96
N ILE A 5 -5.81 -29.73 -1.73
CA ILE A 5 -4.38 -29.46 -1.88
C ILE A 5 -4.18 -28.13 -2.63
N ALA A 6 -4.98 -27.88 -3.67
CA ALA A 6 -4.93 -26.63 -4.42
C ALA A 6 -5.35 -25.42 -3.58
N LYS A 7 -6.39 -25.54 -2.73
CA LYS A 7 -6.79 -24.49 -1.78
C LYS A 7 -5.70 -24.20 -0.74
N ALA A 8 -5.12 -25.23 -0.13
CA ALA A 8 -3.99 -25.06 0.79
C ALA A 8 -2.79 -24.40 0.08
N GLY A 9 -2.53 -24.78 -1.17
CA GLY A 9 -1.53 -24.17 -2.04
C GLY A 9 -1.76 -22.67 -2.24
N LEU A 10 -3.01 -22.24 -2.44
CA LEU A 10 -3.33 -20.81 -2.63
C LEU A 10 -2.97 -19.98 -1.40
N PHE A 11 -3.30 -20.46 -0.20
CA PHE A 11 -2.96 -19.76 1.05
C PHE A 11 -1.45 -19.76 1.34
N ASN A 12 -0.75 -20.85 1.00
CA ASN A 12 0.71 -20.89 1.09
C ASN A 12 1.35 -19.86 0.15
N ALA A 13 0.88 -19.80 -1.10
CA ALA A 13 1.37 -18.83 -2.08
C ALA A 13 1.03 -17.38 -1.67
N TRP A 14 -0.16 -17.13 -1.10
CA TRP A 14 -0.49 -15.85 -0.49
C TRP A 14 0.47 -15.50 0.66
N ALA A 15 0.77 -16.46 1.54
CA ALA A 15 1.72 -16.25 2.63
C ALA A 15 3.13 -15.92 2.11
N LEU A 16 3.57 -16.55 1.01
CA LEU A 16 4.83 -16.19 0.34
C LEU A 16 4.85 -14.70 -0.06
N VAL A 17 3.76 -14.18 -0.65
CA VAL A 17 3.66 -12.75 -0.99
C VAL A 17 3.76 -11.89 0.27
N MET A 18 3.03 -12.24 1.34
CA MET A 18 3.05 -11.49 2.60
C MET A 18 4.42 -11.51 3.30
N LEU A 19 5.21 -12.57 3.10
CA LEU A 19 6.59 -12.70 3.57
C LEU A 19 7.62 -12.03 2.65
N GLY A 20 7.19 -11.31 1.60
CA GLY A 20 8.05 -10.58 0.68
C GLY A 20 8.60 -11.41 -0.49
N ARG A 21 8.23 -12.69 -0.60
CA ARG A 21 8.54 -13.57 -1.74
C ARG A 21 7.54 -13.33 -2.88
N VAL A 22 7.41 -12.06 -3.27
CA VAL A 22 6.32 -11.54 -4.13
C VAL A 22 6.27 -12.23 -5.49
N VAL A 23 7.40 -12.33 -6.20
CA VAL A 23 7.43 -12.86 -7.57
C VAL A 23 6.99 -14.32 -7.58
N GLN A 24 7.55 -15.14 -6.69
CA GLN A 24 7.22 -16.55 -6.56
C GLN A 24 5.76 -16.73 -6.13
N GLY A 25 5.35 -16.07 -5.05
CA GLY A 25 4.00 -16.21 -4.51
C GLY A 25 2.92 -15.81 -5.53
N LEU A 26 3.09 -14.68 -6.24
CA LEU A 26 2.11 -14.26 -7.25
C LEU A 26 2.07 -15.20 -8.47
N ALA A 27 3.20 -15.77 -8.88
CA ALA A 27 3.24 -16.74 -9.97
C ALA A 27 2.47 -18.02 -9.58
N GLU A 28 2.72 -18.55 -8.38
CA GLU A 28 2.01 -19.72 -7.85
C GLU A 28 0.51 -19.45 -7.69
N MET A 29 0.13 -18.31 -7.09
CA MET A 29 -1.28 -17.94 -6.94
C MET A 29 -2.00 -17.86 -8.29
N ARG A 30 -1.38 -17.28 -9.32
CA ARG A 30 -2.00 -17.18 -10.66
C ARG A 30 -2.21 -18.55 -11.30
N GLY A 31 -1.23 -19.45 -11.18
CA GLY A 31 -1.36 -20.83 -11.67
C GLY A 31 -2.50 -21.57 -10.99
N ILE A 32 -2.55 -21.51 -9.65
CA ILE A 32 -3.60 -22.18 -8.85
C ILE A 32 -4.98 -21.59 -9.16
N VAL A 33 -5.09 -20.26 -9.26
CA VAL A 33 -6.34 -19.60 -9.63
C VAL A 33 -6.80 -20.03 -11.03
N ALA A 34 -5.89 -20.16 -12.00
CA ALA A 34 -6.23 -20.63 -13.34
C ALA A 34 -6.74 -22.08 -13.34
N GLU A 35 -6.11 -22.97 -12.58
CA GLU A 35 -6.55 -24.37 -12.41
C GLU A 35 -7.93 -24.44 -11.75
N LEU A 36 -8.09 -23.78 -10.60
CA LEU A 36 -9.33 -23.82 -9.83
C LEU A 36 -10.50 -23.10 -10.51
N ARG A 37 -10.26 -22.16 -11.43
CA ARG A 37 -11.34 -21.49 -12.17
C ARG A 37 -12.17 -22.43 -13.03
N VAL A 38 -11.55 -23.48 -13.55
CA VAL A 38 -12.23 -24.47 -14.41
C VAL A 38 -13.11 -25.37 -13.57
N GLU A 39 -12.59 -25.86 -12.45
CA GLU A 39 -13.25 -26.86 -11.63
C GLU A 39 -14.20 -26.24 -10.57
N TRP A 40 -13.88 -25.04 -10.06
CA TRP A 40 -14.47 -24.42 -8.86
C TRP A 40 -15.09 -23.06 -9.17
N ARG A 41 -15.86 -22.99 -10.25
CA ARG A 41 -16.41 -21.72 -10.76
C ARG A 41 -17.16 -20.89 -9.70
N GLN A 42 -17.91 -21.55 -8.80
CA GLN A 42 -18.65 -20.89 -7.71
C GLN A 42 -17.76 -20.21 -6.64
N PHE A 43 -16.49 -20.59 -6.56
CA PHE A 43 -15.52 -20.00 -5.62
C PHE A 43 -14.60 -18.99 -6.28
N VAL A 44 -14.70 -18.79 -7.60
CA VAL A 44 -13.87 -17.82 -8.34
C VAL A 44 -13.88 -16.43 -7.71
N PRO A 45 -15.02 -15.88 -7.23
CA PRO A 45 -15.01 -14.59 -6.55
C PRO A 45 -14.12 -14.55 -5.29
N HIS A 46 -14.08 -15.65 -4.53
CA HIS A 46 -13.23 -15.78 -3.35
C HIS A 46 -11.75 -15.91 -3.74
N LEU A 47 -11.45 -16.79 -4.72
CA LEU A 47 -10.08 -16.97 -5.23
C LEU A 47 -9.47 -15.67 -5.75
N LEU A 48 -10.27 -14.90 -6.50
CA LEU A 48 -9.88 -13.59 -7.02
C LEU A 48 -9.71 -12.54 -5.92
N GLY A 49 -10.53 -12.57 -4.88
CA GLY A 49 -10.37 -11.69 -3.73
C GLY A 49 -9.05 -11.92 -2.98
N ILE A 50 -8.65 -13.17 -2.78
CA ILE A 50 -7.35 -13.50 -2.16
C ILE A 50 -6.19 -13.03 -3.06
N LEU A 51 -6.29 -13.25 -4.37
CA LEU A 51 -5.30 -12.76 -5.33
C LEU A 51 -5.20 -11.23 -5.33
N ALA A 52 -6.34 -10.54 -5.28
CA ALA A 52 -6.38 -9.08 -5.22
C ALA A 52 -5.71 -8.54 -3.95
N ASP A 53 -5.91 -9.18 -2.80
CA ASP A 53 -5.24 -8.81 -1.55
C ASP A 53 -3.71 -8.98 -1.64
N ALA A 54 -3.25 -10.10 -2.21
CA ALA A 54 -1.82 -10.31 -2.46
C ALA A 54 -1.24 -9.27 -3.44
N LEU A 55 -1.95 -8.95 -4.52
CA LEU A 55 -1.54 -7.91 -5.47
C LEU A 55 -1.49 -6.52 -4.81
N ALA A 56 -2.43 -6.21 -3.93
CA ALA A 56 -2.43 -4.96 -3.15
C ALA A 56 -1.21 -4.88 -2.22
N ALA A 57 -0.88 -5.97 -1.52
CA ALA A 57 0.29 -6.07 -0.67
C ALA A 57 1.61 -5.97 -1.45
N ALA A 58 1.63 -6.48 -2.69
CA ALA A 58 2.75 -6.39 -3.62
C ALA A 58 2.90 -5.01 -4.31
N ASP A 59 2.14 -3.99 -3.89
CA ASP A 59 2.12 -2.65 -4.49
C ASP A 59 1.70 -2.64 -5.97
N ARG A 60 0.79 -3.55 -6.36
CA ARG A 60 0.19 -3.68 -7.69
C ARG A 60 -1.32 -3.36 -7.67
N PRO A 61 -1.73 -2.14 -7.24
CA PRO A 61 -3.14 -1.82 -6.98
C PRO A 61 -4.02 -1.85 -8.25
N SER A 62 -3.47 -1.54 -9.42
CA SER A 62 -4.23 -1.60 -10.68
C SER A 62 -4.64 -3.02 -11.03
N GLU A 63 -3.73 -3.99 -10.85
CA GLU A 63 -4.03 -5.40 -11.09
C GLU A 63 -4.94 -5.98 -10.01
N ALA A 64 -4.80 -5.54 -8.76
CA ALA A 64 -5.72 -5.90 -7.68
C ALA A 64 -7.15 -5.44 -8.00
N LEU A 65 -7.33 -4.20 -8.48
CA LEU A 65 -8.63 -3.70 -8.91
C LEU A 65 -9.18 -4.50 -10.09
N ALA A 66 -8.37 -4.82 -11.09
CA ALA A 66 -8.80 -5.63 -12.23
C ALA A 66 -9.32 -7.00 -11.79
N ALA A 67 -8.62 -7.68 -10.87
CA ALA A 67 -9.06 -8.96 -10.30
C ALA A 67 -10.39 -8.84 -9.55
N ILE A 68 -10.62 -7.73 -8.84
CA ILE A 68 -11.90 -7.48 -8.15
C ILE A 68 -13.03 -7.19 -9.14
N GLU A 69 -12.79 -6.38 -10.17
CA GLU A 69 -13.82 -6.12 -11.20
C GLU A 69 -14.20 -7.42 -11.93
N GLU A 70 -13.22 -8.26 -12.24
CA GLU A 70 -13.46 -9.57 -12.82
C GLU A 70 -14.37 -10.41 -11.91
N ALA A 71 -14.05 -10.48 -10.61
CA ALA A 71 -14.83 -11.21 -9.62
C ALA A 71 -16.26 -10.68 -9.46
N LEU A 72 -16.45 -9.35 -9.60
CA LEU A 72 -17.76 -8.70 -9.51
C LEU A 72 -18.57 -8.82 -10.81
N SER A 73 -17.91 -9.04 -11.95
CA SER A 73 -18.54 -9.19 -13.26
C SER A 73 -19.17 -10.57 -13.47
N ASP A 74 -18.69 -11.61 -12.78
CA ASP A 74 -19.30 -12.95 -12.84
C ASP A 74 -20.58 -13.00 -12.01
N GLN A 75 -21.70 -12.61 -12.63
CA GLN A 75 -23.03 -12.65 -12.03
C GLN A 75 -23.61 -14.07 -11.94
N HIS A 76 -23.01 -15.06 -12.61
CA HIS A 76 -23.64 -16.37 -12.84
C HIS A 76 -23.35 -17.40 -11.76
N THR A 77 -22.47 -17.13 -10.81
CA THR A 77 -21.94 -18.17 -9.90
C THR A 77 -22.11 -17.83 -8.43
N GLY A 78 -23.34 -17.88 -7.89
CA GLY A 78 -23.59 -17.95 -6.43
C GLY A 78 -22.87 -16.92 -5.55
N GLY A 79 -22.25 -15.89 -6.14
CA GLY A 79 -21.10 -15.17 -5.60
C GLY A 79 -21.47 -14.05 -4.65
N SER A 80 -22.76 -13.99 -4.30
CA SER A 80 -23.30 -13.02 -3.35
C SER A 80 -22.60 -13.12 -2.00
N TYR A 81 -22.20 -14.33 -1.57
CA TYR A 81 -21.58 -14.54 -0.26
C TYR A 81 -20.25 -13.79 -0.07
N TYR A 82 -19.49 -13.54 -1.15
CA TYR A 82 -18.19 -12.84 -1.08
C TYR A 82 -18.22 -11.42 -1.64
N LYS A 83 -19.36 -10.98 -2.19
CA LYS A 83 -19.52 -9.66 -2.81
C LYS A 83 -19.24 -8.51 -1.85
N ALA A 84 -19.71 -8.62 -0.60
CA ALA A 84 -19.46 -7.61 0.41
C ALA A 84 -17.96 -7.41 0.68
N GLU A 85 -17.20 -8.51 0.73
CA GLU A 85 -15.75 -8.48 0.96
C GLU A 85 -14.99 -7.92 -0.25
N LEU A 86 -15.40 -8.27 -1.48
CA LEU A 86 -14.85 -7.67 -2.70
C LEU A 86 -15.07 -6.15 -2.75
N LEU A 87 -16.26 -5.68 -2.37
CA LEU A 87 -16.54 -4.25 -2.27
C LEU A 87 -15.71 -3.56 -1.18
N ARG A 88 -15.51 -4.23 -0.03
CA ARG A 88 -14.61 -3.74 1.03
C ARG A 88 -13.18 -3.59 0.54
N LEU A 89 -12.64 -4.60 -0.15
CA LEU A 89 -11.29 -4.58 -0.73
C LEU A 89 -11.15 -3.47 -1.79
N LYS A 90 -12.14 -3.33 -2.68
CA LYS A 90 -12.19 -2.26 -3.69
C LYS A 90 -12.18 -0.88 -3.04
N GLY A 91 -13.00 -0.67 -2.01
CA GLY A 91 -13.05 0.58 -1.25
C GLY A 91 -11.69 0.93 -0.63
N ALA A 92 -11.05 -0.03 0.05
CA ALA A 92 -9.73 0.17 0.66
C ALA A 92 -8.64 0.52 -0.36
N LEU A 93 -8.67 -0.11 -1.54
CA LEU A 93 -7.75 0.20 -2.64
C LEU A 93 -7.96 1.62 -3.17
N LEU A 94 -9.20 2.02 -3.38
CA LEU A 94 -9.54 3.36 -3.88
C LEU A 94 -9.17 4.46 -2.87
N GLU A 95 -9.45 4.25 -1.58
CA GLU A 95 -9.07 5.17 -0.51
C GLU A 95 -7.55 5.37 -0.43
N SER A 96 -6.78 4.28 -0.57
CA SER A 96 -5.32 4.38 -0.58
C SER A 96 -4.78 5.22 -1.76
N ARG A 97 -5.45 5.13 -2.92
CA ARG A 97 -5.09 5.86 -4.13
C ARG A 97 -5.41 7.35 -4.02
N THR A 98 -6.60 7.70 -3.52
CA THR A 98 -7.00 9.10 -3.35
C THR A 98 -6.15 9.80 -2.28
N ALA A 99 -5.82 9.10 -1.18
CA ALA A 99 -4.92 9.62 -0.16
C ALA A 99 -3.51 9.89 -0.72
N ALA A 100 -2.97 8.98 -1.54
CA ALA A 100 -1.68 9.16 -2.20
C ALA A 100 -1.70 10.36 -3.16
N GLN A 101 -2.77 10.50 -3.96
CA GLN A 101 -2.95 11.61 -4.89
C GLN A 101 -3.03 12.96 -4.16
N SER A 102 -3.84 13.07 -3.10
CA SER A 102 -3.92 14.29 -2.29
C SER A 102 -2.58 14.67 -1.66
N CYS A 103 -1.79 13.69 -1.22
CA CYS A 103 -0.45 13.93 -0.68
C CYS A 103 0.50 14.47 -1.77
N LEU A 104 0.47 13.90 -2.97
CA LEU A 104 1.26 14.35 -4.12
C LEU A 104 0.90 15.79 -4.50
N GLU A 105 -0.39 16.11 -4.61
CA GLU A 105 -0.87 17.47 -4.92
C GLU A 105 -0.38 18.48 -3.89
N LYS A 106 -0.48 18.17 -2.58
CA LYS A 106 0.04 19.01 -1.50
C LYS A 106 1.56 19.20 -1.58
N ALA A 107 2.31 18.15 -1.92
CA ALA A 107 3.76 18.22 -2.06
C ALA A 107 4.18 19.10 -3.25
N LEU A 108 3.49 18.97 -4.39
CA LEU A 108 3.71 19.82 -5.56
C LEU A 108 3.38 21.28 -5.27
N ALA A 109 2.25 21.56 -4.61
CA ALA A 109 1.86 22.91 -4.21
C ALA A 109 2.88 23.58 -3.27
N ARG A 110 3.46 22.83 -2.33
CA ARG A 110 4.54 23.34 -1.45
C ARG A 110 5.81 23.67 -2.23
N ARG A 111 6.19 22.83 -3.20
CA ARG A 111 7.39 23.03 -4.02
C ARG A 111 7.26 24.26 -4.92
N THR A 112 6.11 24.46 -5.56
CA THR A 112 5.87 25.63 -6.42
C THR A 112 5.82 26.92 -5.59
N PHE A 113 5.17 26.89 -4.44
CA PHE A 113 5.15 28.03 -3.52
C PHE A 113 6.57 28.42 -3.06
N ALA A 114 7.37 27.45 -2.58
CA ALA A 114 8.74 27.70 -2.17
C ALA A 114 9.63 28.24 -3.31
N ALA A 115 9.48 27.71 -4.52
CA ALA A 115 10.21 28.19 -5.69
C ALA A 115 9.86 29.65 -6.03
N SER A 116 8.58 30.01 -5.97
CA SER A 116 8.13 31.39 -6.22
C SER A 116 8.59 32.38 -5.13
N ALA A 117 8.65 31.94 -3.87
CA ALA A 117 9.17 32.74 -2.77
C ALA A 117 10.67 33.01 -2.91
N LEU A 118 11.44 32.00 -3.33
CA LEU A 118 12.88 32.16 -3.58
C LEU A 118 13.15 33.12 -4.76
N ALA A 119 12.37 33.01 -5.85
CA ALA A 119 12.48 33.93 -6.98
C ALA A 119 12.18 35.39 -6.61
N ARG A 120 11.20 35.63 -5.74
CA ARG A 120 10.91 36.97 -5.20
C ARG A 120 12.03 37.48 -4.29
N ALA A 121 12.59 36.62 -3.45
CA ALA A 121 13.71 36.98 -2.58
C ALA A 121 14.99 37.31 -3.36
N GLN A 122 15.24 36.63 -4.48
CA GLN A 122 16.39 36.89 -5.36
C GLN A 122 16.21 38.13 -6.25
N GLY A 123 14.97 38.53 -6.54
CA GLY A 123 14.67 39.78 -7.24
C GLY A 123 14.88 41.05 -6.40
N HIS A 124 15.25 40.94 -5.12
CA HIS A 124 15.42 42.07 -4.18
C HIS A 124 16.83 42.07 -3.55
N GLY A 125 17.86 42.04 -4.39
CA GLY A 125 19.26 41.91 -3.99
C GLY A 125 20.17 43.12 -4.24
N HIS A 126 19.74 44.36 -3.94
CA HIS A 126 20.65 45.49 -3.67
C HIS A 126 19.96 46.56 -2.81
N HIS A 127 19.90 46.36 -1.50
CA HIS A 127 20.01 47.44 -0.50
C HIS A 127 20.20 46.79 0.88
N ARG A 128 21.35 47.02 1.50
CA ARG A 128 21.74 46.50 2.81
C ARG A 128 21.49 47.60 3.84
N ALA A 129 20.55 47.38 4.76
CA ALA A 129 20.50 48.08 6.04
C ALA A 129 20.20 47.07 7.14
N SER A 130 20.92 47.28 8.24
CA SER A 130 21.14 46.43 9.40
C SER A 130 20.06 46.63 10.48
N VAL A 131 20.24 45.90 11.59
CA VAL A 131 19.62 46.01 12.92
C VAL A 131 18.32 45.19 13.07
N ASP A 132 17.99 44.50 14.15
CA ASP A 132 18.63 43.80 15.28
C ASP A 132 17.46 43.18 16.09
N GLY A 133 17.72 42.16 16.92
CA GLY A 133 16.90 41.88 18.11
C GLY A 133 15.85 40.75 18.08
N GLY A 134 16.17 39.65 18.79
CA GLY A 134 15.42 39.27 20.01
C GLY A 134 14.43 38.09 19.99
N GLY A 135 14.81 36.97 20.65
CA GLY A 135 13.98 36.03 21.46
C GLY A 135 12.85 35.23 20.78
N GLN A 136 12.42 34.02 21.15
CA GLN A 136 12.63 33.15 22.32
C GLN A 136 12.17 31.70 21.99
N ARG A 137 12.49 30.79 22.93
CA ARG A 137 12.46 29.32 22.93
C ARG A 137 11.08 28.64 22.77
N ALA A 138 11.07 27.39 22.29
CA ALA A 138 10.37 26.25 22.93
C ALA A 138 10.91 24.87 22.46
N ARG A 139 11.26 24.01 23.44
CA ARG A 139 11.47 22.54 23.35
C ARG A 139 10.13 21.84 23.04
N SER A 140 10.01 20.62 22.50
CA SER A 140 10.56 19.29 22.87
C SER A 140 10.47 18.34 21.65
N GLU A 141 11.43 17.47 21.34
CA GLU A 141 11.83 16.17 21.93
C GLU A 141 10.85 14.98 21.79
N THR A 142 11.35 13.96 21.07
CA THR A 142 11.17 12.49 21.22
C THR A 142 9.76 11.88 21.07
N ALA A 143 9.49 11.07 20.03
CA ALA A 143 9.97 9.71 19.74
C ALA A 143 9.14 8.58 20.37
N SER A 144 8.60 7.77 19.46
CA SER A 144 8.32 6.33 19.53
C SER A 144 7.09 5.79 20.26
N ARG A 145 6.41 4.92 19.48
CA ARG A 145 5.40 3.92 19.83
C ARG A 145 5.98 2.81 20.72
N ALA A 146 5.10 2.16 21.49
CA ALA A 146 4.96 0.68 21.63
C ALA A 146 3.76 0.41 22.56
N ASP A 147 2.68 -0.22 22.09
CA ASP A 147 2.32 -1.66 22.26
C ASP A 147 1.61 -1.92 23.61
N LEU A 148 0.43 -2.54 23.69
CA LEU A 148 0.07 -3.95 23.42
C LEU A 148 -1.47 -4.09 23.36
N ARG A 149 -2.09 -4.68 22.32
CA ARG A 149 -2.56 -6.09 22.15
C ARG A 149 -3.84 -6.44 22.96
N VAL A 150 -4.82 -7.28 22.57
CA VAL A 150 -5.14 -8.22 21.46
C VAL A 150 -6.58 -8.71 21.77
N VAL A 151 -7.51 -8.96 20.83
CA VAL A 151 -7.84 -10.23 20.14
C VAL A 151 -8.86 -9.91 19.01
N TYR A 152 -8.74 -10.55 17.83
CA TYR A 152 -9.50 -10.36 16.55
C TYR A 152 -8.98 -9.30 15.55
N ARG A 153 -7.68 -9.33 15.19
CA ARG A 153 -7.10 -8.37 14.23
C ARG A 153 -6.37 -9.00 13.02
N GLY A 154 -6.94 -10.04 12.43
CA GLY A 154 -6.44 -10.63 11.17
C GLY A 154 -6.66 -9.81 9.90
N PHE A 155 -7.35 -8.66 9.97
CA PHE A 155 -7.79 -7.87 8.79
C PHE A 155 -7.39 -6.39 8.81
N ARG A 156 -6.36 -5.97 9.55
CA ARG A 156 -5.93 -4.56 9.58
C ARG A 156 -4.41 -4.35 9.50
N TYR A 157 -3.99 -3.80 8.36
CA TYR A 157 -2.88 -2.86 8.17
C TYR A 157 -1.47 -3.29 8.64
N ALA A 158 -0.78 -4.08 7.82
CA ALA A 158 0.69 -4.14 7.80
C ALA A 158 1.34 -3.08 6.88
N ARG A 159 0.60 -2.04 6.43
CA ARG A 159 1.09 -1.10 5.39
C ARG A 159 1.84 0.15 5.91
N PHE A 160 2.17 0.26 7.21
CA PHE A 160 2.78 1.51 7.74
C PHE A 160 4.02 1.38 8.63
N ALA A 161 4.65 0.22 8.77
CA ALA A 161 5.85 0.07 9.60
C ALA A 161 7.18 -0.07 8.83
N GLY A 162 7.18 -0.44 7.54
CA GLY A 162 8.40 -0.84 6.83
C GLY A 162 9.20 0.25 6.10
N ARG A 163 8.61 1.40 5.72
CA ARG A 163 9.24 2.34 4.77
C ARG A 163 10.21 3.38 5.36
N LYS A 164 10.52 3.36 6.66
CA LYS A 164 11.48 4.32 7.27
C LYS A 164 12.91 3.81 7.48
N LYS A 165 13.20 2.53 7.23
CA LYS A 165 14.57 1.97 7.44
C LYS A 165 15.40 1.75 6.17
N ALA A 166 14.87 2.04 4.97
CA ALA A 166 15.55 1.72 3.70
C ALA A 166 16.17 2.94 2.97
N LEU A 167 16.15 4.14 3.54
CA LEU A 167 16.84 5.32 2.96
C LEU A 167 17.66 6.04 4.05
N GLY A 168 18.74 5.38 4.48
CA GLY A 168 19.67 5.91 5.47
C GLY A 168 20.96 5.09 5.54
N MET A 169 21.51 4.67 4.39
CA MET A 169 22.89 4.19 4.33
C MET A 169 23.80 5.41 4.21
N ASN A 170 24.37 5.77 5.36
CA ASN A 170 25.41 6.77 5.50
C ASN A 170 26.72 6.13 5.01
N LEU A 171 27.22 6.59 3.87
CA LEU A 171 28.62 6.50 3.50
C LEU A 171 29.42 7.35 4.49
N ARG A 172 30.28 6.75 5.32
CA ARG A 172 31.50 7.39 5.90
C ARG A 172 32.35 6.43 6.75
N GLY A 173 33.66 6.42 6.43
CA GLY A 173 34.80 5.91 7.21
C GLY A 173 35.15 4.44 6.90
N GLN A 174 36.27 4.05 6.27
CA GLN A 174 37.65 4.56 6.27
C GLN A 174 38.13 4.92 7.68
N LEU A 175 38.71 3.93 8.37
CA LEU A 175 40.15 3.82 8.64
C LEU A 175 40.47 2.36 9.02
#